data_AF-A0A4Q1D991-F1
#
_entry.id   AF-A0A4Q1D991-F1
#
_cell.length_a   1.000
_cell.length_b   1.000
_cell.length_c   1.000
_cell.angle_alpha   90.00
_cell.angle_beta   90.00
_cell.angle_gamma   90.00
#
_symmetry.space_group_name_H-M   'P 1'
#
loop_
_entity.id
_entity.type
_entity.pdbx_description
1 polymer ?
#
loop_
_entity_poly.entity_id
_entity_poly.type
_entity_poly.pdbx_seq_one_letter_code
_entity_poly.pdbx_strand_id
1 'polypeptide(L)'
;MKKIDRNILFILPACIALIGSACHSPAAVAKKEIHMAEIAQGQGSSIYVDRVPNRSVLKEQSADSSFDFCCYRVGWIDSATYTKDQEAKWTQYFNYEMQYDWTVVCEGDSLSPVLFQPIPGRNKQTSEGVLVFEVPKNQLPDTLIFKNSYGSDKVNQLIVLNPHK
;
A
#
# COMPACT_ATOMS: atom_id res chain seq x y z
N MET A 1 60.84 -30.98 16.97
CA MET A 1 59.75 -30.82 17.97
C MET A 1 59.29 -29.36 17.95
N LYS A 2 58.12 -29.06 17.36
CA LYS A 2 57.53 -27.72 17.35
C LYS A 2 56.60 -27.57 18.56
N LYS A 3 56.81 -26.55 19.39
CA LYS A 3 55.90 -26.18 20.48
C LYS A 3 54.64 -25.59 19.85
N ILE A 4 53.50 -26.23 20.09
CA ILE A 4 52.18 -25.69 19.77
C ILE A 4 51.77 -24.83 20.97
N ASP A 5 51.55 -23.54 20.72
CA ASP A 5 51.15 -22.56 21.73
C ASP A 5 49.78 -22.91 22.31
N ARG A 6 49.73 -23.14 23.63
CA ARG A 6 48.55 -23.55 24.40
C ARG A 6 47.42 -22.50 24.46
N ASN A 7 47.56 -21.37 23.77
CA ASN A 7 46.61 -20.25 23.81
C ASN A 7 45.53 -20.29 22.71
N ILE A 8 45.58 -21.24 21.76
CA ILE A 8 44.56 -21.36 20.70
C ILE A 8 43.36 -22.21 21.16
N LEU A 9 43.47 -22.94 22.28
CA LEU A 9 42.46 -23.92 22.70
C LEU A 9 41.29 -23.33 23.51
N PHE A 10 41.30 -22.04 23.84
CA PHE A 10 40.24 -21.42 24.66
C PHE A 10 39.32 -20.46 23.91
N ILE A 11 39.57 -20.18 22.62
CA ILE A 11 38.76 -19.21 21.84
C ILE A 11 37.63 -19.91 21.06
N LEU A 12 37.72 -21.23 20.84
CA LEU A 12 36.73 -21.96 20.04
C LEU A 12 35.33 -22.16 20.69
N PRO A 13 35.16 -22.35 22.01
CA PRO A 13 33.83 -22.63 22.56
C PRO A 13 32.94 -21.39 22.73
N ALA A 14 33.51 -20.18 22.78
CA ALA A 14 32.74 -18.94 22.95
C ALA A 14 31.93 -18.54 21.70
N CYS A 15 32.40 -18.90 20.49
CA CYS A 15 31.70 -18.58 19.25
C CYS A 15 30.48 -19.48 18.98
N ILE A 16 30.43 -20.68 19.55
CA ILE A 16 29.30 -21.62 19.32
C ILE A 16 28.08 -21.23 20.18
N ALA A 17 28.29 -20.67 21.37
CA ALA A 17 27.21 -20.24 22.25
C ALA A 17 26.45 -18.98 21.75
N LEU A 18 27.06 -18.16 20.89
CA LEU A 18 26.41 -16.97 20.32
C LEU A 18 25.50 -17.27 19.12
N ILE A 19 25.62 -18.44 18.50
CA ILE A 19 24.80 -18.81 17.33
C ILE A 19 23.41 -19.33 17.75
N GLY A 20 23.27 -19.89 18.97
CA GLY A 20 22.00 -20.42 19.48
C GLY A 20 20.97 -19.37 19.90
N SER A 21 21.42 -18.16 20.25
CA SER A 21 20.55 -17.10 20.79
C SER A 21 20.01 -16.13 19.74
N ALA A 22 20.46 -16.20 18.48
CA ALA A 22 19.92 -15.37 17.40
C ALA A 22 18.63 -15.94 16.76
N CYS A 23 18.31 -17.23 17.00
CA CYS A 23 17.15 -17.91 16.38
C CYS A 23 15.91 -17.98 17.29
N HIS A 24 15.96 -17.46 18.51
CA HIS A 24 14.82 -17.45 19.44
C HIS A 24 14.19 -16.07 19.65
N SER A 25 14.42 -15.14 18.71
CA SER A 25 13.55 -13.97 18.62
C SER A 25 12.13 -14.48 18.40
N PRO A 26 11.17 -14.26 19.33
CA PRO A 26 9.79 -14.57 19.04
C PRO A 26 9.45 -13.85 17.74
N ALA A 27 8.97 -14.60 16.74
CA ALA A 27 8.53 -14.02 15.49
C ALA A 27 7.66 -12.82 15.85
N ALA A 28 8.14 -11.62 15.50
CA ALA A 28 7.43 -10.39 15.82
C ALA A 28 6.00 -10.61 15.32
N VAL A 29 5.04 -10.69 16.24
CA VAL A 29 3.65 -10.90 15.90
C VAL A 29 3.31 -9.73 15.00
N ALA A 30 3.19 -10.01 13.70
CA ALA A 30 2.98 -8.98 12.69
C ALA A 30 1.71 -8.24 13.11
N LYS A 31 1.87 -6.99 13.56
CA LYS A 31 0.74 -6.19 14.00
C LYS A 31 -0.14 -6.00 12.76
N LYS A 32 -1.36 -6.54 12.82
CA LYS A 32 -2.35 -6.37 11.75
C LYS A 32 -2.51 -4.87 11.51
N GLU A 33 -2.18 -4.42 10.31
CA GLU A 33 -2.38 -3.02 9.95
C GLU A 33 -3.87 -2.69 9.95
N ILE A 34 -4.20 -1.49 10.39
CA ILE A 34 -5.56 -0.99 10.42
C ILE A 34 -5.66 0.02 9.29
N HIS A 35 -6.35 -0.38 8.23
CA HIS A 35 -6.63 0.49 7.10
C HIS A 35 -7.79 1.44 7.39
N MET A 36 -7.83 2.59 6.72
CA MET A 36 -8.99 3.49 6.81
C MET A 36 -10.25 2.81 6.25
N ALA A 37 -10.11 2.08 5.15
CA ALA A 37 -11.13 1.18 4.65
C ALA A 37 -10.47 -0.06 4.03
N GLU A 38 -11.10 -1.22 4.20
CA GLU A 38 -10.69 -2.47 3.56
C GLU A 38 -11.95 -3.23 3.11
N ILE A 39 -11.98 -3.61 1.84
CA ILE A 39 -13.10 -4.29 1.20
C ILE A 39 -12.62 -5.65 0.71
N ALA A 40 -13.18 -6.71 1.27
CA ALA A 40 -12.93 -8.06 0.78
C ALA A 40 -13.55 -8.27 -0.61
N GLN A 41 -12.77 -8.77 -1.56
CA GLN A 41 -13.21 -9.06 -2.93
C GLN A 41 -13.53 -10.56 -3.14
N GLY A 42 -13.33 -11.40 -2.12
CA GLY A 42 -13.50 -12.85 -2.19
C GLY A 42 -12.16 -13.59 -2.33
N GLN A 43 -12.14 -14.91 -2.07
CA GLN A 43 -10.93 -15.76 -2.19
C GLN A 43 -9.65 -15.22 -1.51
N GLY A 44 -9.80 -14.44 -0.43
CA GLY A 44 -8.67 -13.90 0.33
C GLY A 44 -8.02 -12.67 -0.32
N SER A 45 -8.62 -12.06 -1.34
CA SER A 45 -8.20 -10.76 -1.85
C SER A 45 -8.99 -9.62 -1.19
N SER A 46 -8.32 -8.48 -1.04
CA SER A 46 -8.93 -7.26 -0.50
C SER A 46 -8.37 -6.01 -1.16
N ILE A 47 -9.18 -4.96 -1.17
CA ILE A 47 -8.76 -3.62 -1.56
C ILE A 47 -8.77 -2.79 -0.31
N TYR A 48 -7.73 -2.00 -0.10
CA TYR A 48 -7.72 -1.03 0.99
C TYR A 48 -7.42 0.37 0.50
N VAL A 49 -7.79 1.32 1.35
CA VAL A 49 -7.52 2.73 1.17
C VAL A 49 -6.99 3.27 2.49
N ASP A 50 -5.94 4.09 2.40
CA ASP A 50 -5.39 4.87 3.50
C ASP A 50 -5.19 6.32 3.06
N ARG A 51 -5.55 7.28 3.90
CA ARG A 51 -5.18 8.68 3.67
C ARG A 51 -3.67 8.84 3.89
N VAL A 52 -2.99 9.50 2.96
CA VAL A 52 -1.55 9.79 3.07
C VAL A 52 -1.26 11.29 2.96
N PRO A 53 -0.18 11.79 3.60
CA PRO A 53 0.19 13.20 3.47
C PRO A 53 0.57 13.56 2.03
N ASN A 54 0.15 14.73 1.54
CA ASN A 54 0.42 15.17 0.17
C ASN A 54 1.91 15.12 -0.22
N ARG A 55 2.79 15.40 0.74
CA ARG A 55 4.25 15.32 0.59
C ARG A 55 4.80 13.93 0.21
N SER A 56 3.97 12.88 0.25
CA SER A 56 4.37 11.55 -0.20
C SER A 56 4.58 11.47 -1.71
N VAL A 57 3.96 12.38 -2.48
CA VAL A 57 4.05 12.41 -3.95
C VAL A 57 4.32 13.82 -4.47
N LEU A 58 3.76 14.85 -3.83
CA LEU A 58 3.93 16.23 -4.24
C LEU A 58 5.13 16.86 -3.55
N LYS A 59 5.98 17.56 -4.31
CA LYS A 59 7.16 18.26 -3.76
C LYS A 59 6.79 19.53 -3.00
N GLU A 60 5.74 20.22 -3.42
CA GLU A 60 5.26 21.48 -2.84
C GLU A 60 3.72 21.53 -2.86
N GLN A 61 3.11 22.23 -1.90
CA GLN A 61 1.68 22.58 -1.99
C GLN A 61 1.49 23.56 -3.15
N SER A 62 0.41 23.38 -3.92
CA SER A 62 0.02 24.25 -5.04
C SER A 62 0.30 25.73 -4.75
N ALA A 63 1.01 26.41 -5.66
CA ALA A 63 1.07 27.87 -5.67
C ALA A 63 -0.27 28.50 -6.12
N ASP A 64 -1.15 27.70 -6.74
CA ASP A 64 -2.49 28.12 -7.12
C ASP A 64 -3.41 28.08 -5.90
N SER A 65 -4.01 29.23 -5.60
CA SER A 65 -4.71 29.49 -4.34
C SER A 65 -6.15 28.96 -4.30
N SER A 66 -6.63 28.32 -5.37
CA SER A 66 -8.04 27.93 -5.55
C SER A 66 -8.35 26.48 -5.15
N PHE A 67 -7.33 25.61 -5.12
CA PHE A 67 -7.49 24.18 -4.89
C PHE A 67 -6.53 23.68 -3.80
N ASP A 68 -6.98 22.67 -3.07
CA ASP A 68 -6.15 21.85 -2.20
C ASP A 68 -5.95 20.48 -2.85
N PHE A 69 -4.87 19.78 -2.47
CA PHE A 69 -4.67 18.38 -2.85
C PHE A 69 -5.07 17.45 -1.72
N CYS A 70 -5.61 16.29 -2.07
CA CYS A 70 -5.75 15.18 -1.15
C CYS A 70 -5.18 13.89 -1.77
N CYS A 71 -4.48 13.12 -0.95
CA CYS A 71 -3.81 11.91 -1.40
C CYS A 71 -4.36 10.67 -0.66
N TYR A 72 -4.66 9.64 -1.43
CA TYR A 72 -5.08 8.33 -0.93
C TYR A 72 -4.15 7.26 -1.47
N ARG A 73 -3.53 6.50 -0.58
CA ARG A 73 -2.87 5.25 -0.94
C ARG A 73 -3.95 4.20 -1.08
N VAL A 74 -3.99 3.58 -2.25
CA VAL A 74 -4.86 2.44 -2.53
C VAL A 74 -4.00 1.23 -2.78
N GLY A 75 -4.44 0.08 -2.29
CA GLY A 75 -3.73 -1.17 -2.48
C GLY A 75 -4.67 -2.33 -2.71
N TRP A 76 -4.20 -3.27 -3.52
CA TRP A 76 -4.84 -4.55 -3.75
C TRP A 76 -3.97 -5.65 -3.14
N ILE A 77 -4.54 -6.41 -2.22
CA ILE A 77 -3.95 -7.60 -1.63
C ILE A 77 -4.51 -8.79 -2.40
N ASP A 78 -3.63 -9.60 -3.00
CA ASP A 78 -4.03 -10.81 -3.69
C ASP A 78 -3.09 -11.98 -3.40
N SER A 79 -3.69 -13.13 -3.11
CA SER A 79 -2.96 -14.38 -2.91
C SER A 79 -3.05 -15.34 -4.11
N ALA A 80 -3.80 -14.97 -5.15
CA ALA A 80 -3.93 -15.77 -6.36
C ALA A 80 -2.61 -15.94 -7.10
N THR A 81 -2.44 -17.10 -7.72
CA THR A 81 -1.31 -17.38 -8.61
C THR A 81 -1.76 -17.18 -10.05
N TYR A 82 -1.04 -16.35 -10.79
CA TYR A 82 -1.36 -15.98 -12.16
C TYR A 82 -0.48 -16.69 -13.19
N THR A 83 -1.00 -16.90 -14.39
CA THR A 83 -0.15 -17.20 -15.56
C THR A 83 0.65 -15.95 -15.94
N LYS A 84 1.74 -16.10 -16.71
CA LYS A 84 2.57 -14.96 -17.16
C LYS A 84 1.77 -13.88 -17.89
N ASP A 85 0.82 -14.30 -18.73
CA ASP A 85 -0.02 -13.37 -19.49
C ASP A 85 -0.99 -12.62 -18.59
N GLN A 86 -1.52 -13.28 -17.56
CA GLN A 86 -2.37 -12.64 -16.55
C GLN A 86 -1.55 -11.68 -15.67
N GLU A 87 -0.32 -12.05 -15.30
CA GLU A 87 0.58 -11.21 -14.51
C GLU A 87 0.94 -9.90 -15.24
N ALA A 88 1.26 -9.98 -16.54
CA ALA A 88 1.52 -8.80 -17.36
C ALA A 88 0.31 -7.85 -17.43
N LYS A 89 -0.88 -8.44 -17.59
CA LYS A 89 -2.18 -7.76 -17.60
C LYS A 89 -2.47 -7.05 -16.28
N TRP A 90 -2.29 -7.73 -15.15
CA TRP A 90 -2.43 -7.12 -13.83
C TRP A 90 -1.39 -6.03 -13.58
N THR A 91 -0.15 -6.24 -14.02
CA THR A 91 0.91 -5.23 -13.92
C THR A 91 0.54 -3.96 -14.69
N GLN A 92 0.02 -4.09 -15.91
CA GLN A 92 -0.48 -2.95 -16.68
C GLN A 92 -1.61 -2.24 -15.94
N TYR A 93 -2.59 -3.00 -15.45
CA TYR A 93 -3.72 -2.44 -14.71
C TYR A 93 -3.24 -1.62 -13.50
N PHE A 94 -2.43 -2.21 -12.62
CA PHE A 94 -1.97 -1.54 -11.40
C PHE A 94 -1.02 -0.38 -11.66
N ASN A 95 -0.29 -0.37 -12.77
CA ASN A 95 0.64 0.72 -13.08
C ASN A 95 -0.02 1.90 -13.80
N TYR A 96 -1.13 1.69 -14.52
CA TYR A 96 -1.65 2.70 -15.44
C TYR A 96 -3.16 2.88 -15.43
N GLU A 97 -3.94 1.82 -15.16
CA GLU A 97 -5.39 1.84 -15.40
C GLU A 97 -6.21 1.92 -14.10
N MET A 98 -5.67 1.42 -12.98
CA MET A 98 -6.38 1.38 -11.70
C MET A 98 -6.91 2.76 -11.28
N GLN A 99 -6.21 3.85 -11.63
CA GLN A 99 -6.66 5.21 -11.33
C GLN A 99 -8.06 5.54 -11.88
N TYR A 100 -8.46 4.95 -13.00
CA TYR A 100 -9.76 5.22 -13.63
C TYR A 100 -10.94 4.60 -12.88
N ASP A 101 -10.65 3.68 -11.95
CA ASP A 101 -11.66 3.02 -11.12
C ASP A 101 -11.99 3.83 -9.86
N TRP A 102 -11.31 4.95 -9.63
CA TRP A 102 -11.45 5.77 -8.44
C TRP A 102 -12.07 7.13 -8.75
N THR A 103 -12.99 7.56 -7.89
CA THR A 103 -13.61 8.87 -7.98
C THR A 103 -13.81 9.42 -6.58
N VAL A 104 -13.38 10.65 -6.33
CA VAL A 104 -13.70 11.37 -5.11
C VAL A 104 -14.99 12.16 -5.33
N VAL A 105 -15.87 12.17 -4.34
CA VAL A 105 -17.02 13.08 -4.29
C VAL A 105 -16.77 14.15 -3.24
N CYS A 106 -16.89 15.41 -3.64
CA CYS A 106 -16.73 16.58 -2.79
C CYS A 106 -17.91 17.53 -3.05
N GLU A 107 -18.79 17.72 -2.05
CA GLU A 107 -19.98 18.58 -2.15
C GLU A 107 -20.92 18.26 -3.34
N GLY A 108 -20.93 17.00 -3.79
CA GLY A 108 -21.73 16.54 -4.92
C GLY A 108 -20.99 16.51 -6.27
N ASP A 109 -19.82 17.15 -6.37
CA ASP A 109 -18.97 17.08 -7.54
C ASP A 109 -18.15 15.79 -7.56
N SER A 110 -18.09 15.14 -8.72
CA SER A 110 -17.30 13.94 -8.95
C SER A 110 -15.95 14.30 -9.56
N LEU A 111 -14.88 14.02 -8.83
CA LEU A 111 -13.52 14.40 -9.15
C LEU A 111 -12.70 13.14 -9.46
N SER A 112 -12.09 13.13 -10.64
CA SER A 112 -11.14 12.08 -11.05
C SER A 112 -9.75 12.36 -10.47
N PRO A 113 -8.90 11.35 -10.28
CA PRO A 113 -7.51 11.58 -9.89
C PRO A 113 -6.81 12.41 -10.96
N VAL A 114 -6.04 13.40 -10.54
CA VAL A 114 -5.17 14.20 -11.43
C VAL A 114 -3.79 13.56 -11.59
N LEU A 115 -3.43 12.68 -10.66
CA LEU A 115 -2.18 11.93 -10.67
C LEU A 115 -2.36 10.57 -9.99
N PHE A 116 -1.71 9.57 -10.55
CA PHE A 116 -1.51 8.28 -9.93
C PHE A 116 -0.03 7.90 -9.97
N GLN A 117 0.52 7.58 -8.81
CA GLN A 117 1.90 7.15 -8.67
C GLN A 117 1.93 5.72 -8.11
N PRO A 118 2.26 4.70 -8.92
CA PRO A 118 2.55 3.36 -8.41
C PRO A 118 3.68 3.42 -7.38
N ILE A 119 3.56 2.66 -6.31
CA ILE A 119 4.59 2.53 -5.27
C ILE A 119 4.93 1.05 -5.07
N PRO A 120 6.16 0.73 -4.63
CA PRO A 120 6.49 -0.65 -4.30
C PRO A 120 5.53 -1.20 -3.24
N GLY A 121 4.91 -2.34 -3.55
CA GLY A 121 4.06 -3.04 -2.60
C GLY A 121 4.86 -3.44 -1.36
N ARG A 122 4.22 -3.36 -0.20
CA ARG A 122 4.80 -3.78 1.09
C ARG A 122 5.24 -5.25 1.10
N ASN A 123 4.60 -6.10 0.29
CA ASN A 123 4.99 -7.48 0.07
C ASN A 123 4.68 -7.92 -1.37
N LYS A 124 5.06 -9.15 -1.74
CA LYS A 124 4.86 -9.68 -3.10
C LYS A 124 3.39 -9.88 -3.50
N GLN A 125 2.48 -9.83 -2.54
CA GLN A 125 1.03 -10.00 -2.72
C GLN A 125 0.30 -8.66 -2.76
N THR A 126 1.02 -7.54 -2.63
CA THR A 126 0.43 -6.20 -2.64
C THR A 126 0.86 -5.45 -3.88
N SER A 127 -0.13 -4.88 -4.57
CA SER A 127 0.08 -3.82 -5.56
C SER A 127 -0.49 -2.54 -5.00
N GLU A 128 0.32 -1.48 -4.95
CA GLU A 128 -0.05 -0.22 -4.30
C GLU A 128 0.22 0.97 -5.22
N GLY A 129 -0.56 2.03 -5.02
CA GLY A 129 -0.26 3.33 -5.59
C GLY A 129 -0.93 4.45 -4.81
N VAL A 130 -0.50 5.67 -5.06
CA VAL A 130 -1.06 6.88 -4.46
C VAL A 130 -1.82 7.64 -5.52
N LEU A 131 -3.11 7.85 -5.27
CA LEU A 131 -3.99 8.72 -6.03
C LEU A 131 -3.91 10.12 -5.44
N VAL A 132 -3.90 11.13 -6.32
CA VAL A 132 -3.97 12.54 -5.96
C VAL A 132 -5.20 13.13 -6.62
N PHE A 133 -5.99 13.86 -5.85
CA PHE A 133 -7.15 14.60 -6.33
C PHE A 133 -6.96 16.08 -6.00
N GLU A 134 -7.35 16.94 -6.93
CA GLU A 134 -7.57 18.37 -6.69
C GLU A 134 -8.99 18.55 -6.17
N VAL A 135 -9.11 19.18 -5.01
CA VAL A 135 -10.39 19.51 -4.38
C VAL A 135 -10.48 21.02 -4.18
N PRO A 136 -11.69 21.61 -4.15
CA PRO A 136 -11.83 23.02 -3.86
C PRO A 136 -11.19 23.38 -2.51
N LYS A 137 -10.57 24.55 -2.43
CA LYS A 137 -9.83 24.95 -1.24
C LYS A 137 -10.71 24.96 0.02
N ASN A 138 -10.13 24.51 1.14
CA ASN A 138 -10.78 24.31 2.42
C ASN A 138 -11.92 23.28 2.42
N GLN A 139 -12.09 22.51 1.35
CA GLN A 139 -13.04 21.40 1.32
C GLN A 139 -12.34 20.07 1.62
N LEU A 140 -13.12 19.13 2.13
CA LEU A 140 -12.67 17.77 2.36
C LEU A 140 -13.59 16.83 1.59
N PRO A 141 -13.04 15.86 0.86
CA PRO A 141 -13.81 14.79 0.25
C PRO A 141 -14.79 14.13 1.21
N ASP A 142 -16.03 13.97 0.80
CA ASP A 142 -17.05 13.29 1.61
C ASP A 142 -16.94 11.77 1.43
N THR A 143 -16.68 11.36 0.18
CA THR A 143 -16.76 9.97 -0.24
C THR A 143 -15.68 9.65 -1.27
N LEU A 144 -15.14 8.43 -1.19
CA LEU A 144 -14.34 7.82 -2.24
C LEU A 144 -15.12 6.64 -2.83
N ILE A 145 -15.29 6.63 -4.14
CA ILE A 145 -15.99 5.59 -4.88
C ILE A 145 -14.95 4.76 -5.61
N PHE A 146 -15.03 3.45 -5.43
CA PHE A 146 -14.28 2.46 -6.20
C PHE A 146 -15.22 1.70 -7.11
N LYS A 147 -14.91 1.63 -8.40
CA LYS A 147 -15.66 0.85 -9.38
C LYS A 147 -14.68 -0.04 -10.13
N ASN A 148 -14.60 -1.30 -9.73
CA ASN A 148 -13.72 -2.26 -10.38
C ASN A 148 -14.12 -2.46 -11.85
N SER A 149 -13.36 -1.90 -12.76
CA SER A 149 -13.54 -2.12 -14.20
C SER A 149 -12.81 -3.37 -14.67
N TYR A 150 -11.92 -3.93 -13.85
CA TYR A 150 -10.99 -4.98 -14.22
C TYR A 150 -11.30 -6.34 -13.57
N GLY A 151 -11.17 -7.43 -14.33
CA GLY A 151 -11.56 -8.77 -13.87
C GLY A 151 -13.06 -9.08 -14.02
N SER A 152 -13.47 -10.25 -13.53
CA SER A 152 -14.85 -10.75 -13.66
C SER A 152 -15.83 -10.10 -12.69
N ASP A 153 -15.33 -9.66 -11.54
CA ASP A 153 -16.16 -9.25 -10.43
C ASP A 153 -16.29 -7.73 -10.46
N LYS A 154 -17.37 -7.27 -11.11
CA LYS A 154 -17.75 -5.86 -11.13
C LYS A 154 -18.18 -5.44 -9.73
N VAL A 155 -17.28 -4.80 -9.01
CA VAL A 155 -17.49 -4.34 -7.64
C VAL A 155 -17.60 -2.83 -7.62
N ASN A 156 -18.70 -2.31 -7.08
CA ASN A 156 -18.92 -0.89 -6.84
C ASN A 156 -18.99 -0.66 -5.34
N GLN A 157 -18.06 0.12 -4.80
CA GLN A 157 -17.91 0.33 -3.37
C GLN A 157 -17.85 1.81 -3.06
N LEU A 158 -18.58 2.18 -2.02
CA LEU A 158 -18.65 3.54 -1.53
C LEU A 158 -17.97 3.58 -0.16
N ILE A 159 -16.94 4.40 -0.05
CA ILE A 159 -16.14 4.57 1.16
C ILE A 159 -16.42 5.98 1.69
N VAL A 160 -17.14 6.07 2.81
CA VAL A 160 -17.40 7.34 3.48
C VAL A 160 -16.14 7.78 4.20
N LEU A 161 -15.62 8.95 3.84
CA LEU A 161 -14.35 9.48 4.34
C LEU A 161 -14.52 10.37 5.57
N ASN A 162 -15.67 11.04 5.68
CA ASN A 162 -16.03 11.93 6.79
C ASN A 162 -17.42 11.58 7.34
N PRO A 163 -17.56 10.51 8.14
CA PRO A 163 -18.87 10.03 8.61
C PRO A 163 -19.53 10.90 9.69
N HIS A 164 -18.89 12.00 10.11
CA HIS A 164 -19.32 12.84 11.23
C HIS A 164 -19.56 14.31 10.86
N LYS A 165 -19.59 14.62 9.56
CA LYS A 165 -20.15 15.88 9.08
C LYS A 165 -21.66 15.75 8.89
#